data_AF-A0AAJ6G754-F1
#
_entry.id   AF-A0AAJ6G754-F1
#
_cell.length_a   1.000
_cell.length_b   1.000
_cell.length_c   1.000
_cell.angle_alpha   90.00
_cell.angle_beta   90.00
_cell.angle_gamma   90.00
#
_symmetry.space_group_name_H-M   'P 1'
#
loop_
_entity.id
_entity.type
_entity.pdbx_description
1 polymer ?
#
loop_
_entity_poly.entity_id
_entity_poly.type
_entity_poly.pdbx_seq_one_letter_code
_entity_poly.pdbx_strand_id
1 'polypeptide(L)'
;MVDEEKYSKHEVAFAHEVARRRELRGWTLQQMADALRREGVEYASAMTVSRTEKLNRPARMNEALAYGRIFGSTVNELTSGAEVDHEIVMANEIAAMALDYSQTVLRSVQRAHQNWAAAIQLRDTLHKYPAQELSSEQLERRDHAVAQLNRVIELDLMSEMSRAWEEAPR
;
A
#
# COMPACT_ATOMS: atom_id res chain seq x y z
N MET A 1 -2.52 16.49 -11.52
CA MET A 1 -1.65 15.49 -12.15
C MET A 1 -0.65 16.27 -12.98
N VAL A 2 0.63 16.22 -12.61
CA VAL A 2 1.72 16.76 -13.44
C VAL A 2 1.90 15.74 -14.57
N ASP A 3 2.00 16.20 -15.81
CA ASP A 3 2.33 15.34 -16.96
C ASP A 3 3.75 14.78 -16.76
N GLU A 4 3.85 13.62 -16.13
CA GLU A 4 5.10 12.89 -15.91
C GLU A 4 5.76 12.46 -17.24
N GLU A 5 5.02 12.48 -18.36
CA GLU A 5 5.56 12.25 -19.71
C GLU A 5 6.41 13.41 -20.24
N LYS A 6 6.31 14.61 -19.66
CA LYS A 6 6.98 15.81 -20.19
C LYS A 6 8.40 16.02 -19.65
N TYR A 7 8.73 15.45 -18.49
CA TYR A 7 9.99 15.69 -17.78
C TYR A 7 10.76 14.39 -17.59
N SER A 8 12.09 14.45 -17.69
CA SER A 8 12.94 13.28 -17.43
C SER A 8 12.90 12.87 -15.96
N LYS A 9 13.17 11.59 -15.68
CA LYS A 9 13.26 11.07 -14.30
C LYS A 9 14.20 11.89 -13.41
N HIS A 10 15.30 12.38 -13.98
CA HIS A 10 16.27 13.22 -13.25
C HIS A 10 15.74 14.62 -12.92
N GLU A 11 14.92 15.22 -13.80
CA GLU A 11 14.29 16.50 -13.52
C GLU A 11 13.25 16.37 -12.41
N VAL A 12 12.45 15.29 -12.45
CA VAL A 12 11.49 14.94 -11.41
C VAL A 12 12.20 14.74 -10.06
N ALA A 13 13.26 13.94 -10.05
CA ALA A 13 14.10 13.72 -8.87
C ALA A 13 14.61 15.02 -8.27
N PHE A 14 15.19 15.87 -9.12
CA PHE A 14 15.78 17.13 -8.72
C PHE A 14 14.74 18.03 -8.05
N ALA A 15 13.56 18.19 -8.66
CA ALA A 15 12.52 19.04 -8.14
C ALA A 15 12.02 18.58 -6.77
N HIS A 16 11.79 17.28 -6.59
CA HIS A 16 11.38 16.71 -5.30
C HIS A 16 12.48 16.83 -4.25
N GLU A 17 13.73 16.52 -4.60
CA GLU A 17 14.82 16.51 -3.64
C GLU A 17 15.16 17.92 -3.14
N VAL A 18 15.16 18.94 -4.02
CA VAL A 18 15.37 20.32 -3.58
C VAL A 18 14.22 20.85 -2.72
N ALA A 19 12.97 20.45 -3.02
CA ALA A 19 11.81 20.79 -2.19
C ALA A 19 11.93 20.15 -0.79
N ARG A 20 12.23 18.84 -0.75
CA ARG A 20 12.41 18.07 0.49
C ARG A 20 13.51 18.66 1.36
N ARG A 21 14.68 18.99 0.79
CA ARG A 21 15.80 19.59 1.54
C ARG A 21 15.49 21.00 2.03
N ARG A 22 14.73 21.80 1.27
CA ARG A 22 14.25 23.10 1.74
C ARG A 22 13.33 22.93 2.95
N GLU A 23 12.39 21.99 2.89
CA GLU A 23 11.42 21.71 3.95
C GLU A 23 12.07 21.16 5.22
N LEU A 24 13.04 20.25 5.09
CA LEU A 24 13.82 19.74 6.23
C LEU A 24 14.61 20.83 6.97
N ARG A 25 15.01 21.89 6.26
CA ARG A 25 15.64 23.06 6.87
C ARG A 25 14.64 24.06 7.47
N GLY A 26 13.34 23.80 7.34
CA GLY A 26 12.28 24.72 7.75
C GLY A 26 12.26 26.02 6.95
N TRP A 27 12.79 26.02 5.73
CA TRP A 27 12.89 27.23 4.92
C TRP A 27 11.62 27.48 4.11
N THR A 28 11.19 28.74 4.12
CA THR A 28 10.18 29.25 3.20
C THR A 28 10.74 29.35 1.77
N LEU A 29 9.84 29.42 0.78
CA LEU A 29 10.20 29.65 -0.62
C LEU A 29 11.01 30.93 -0.82
N GLN A 30 10.68 31.99 -0.06
CA GLN A 30 11.39 33.27 -0.14
C GLN A 30 12.82 33.14 0.39
N GLN A 31 13.01 32.48 1.53
CA GLN A 31 14.36 32.23 2.08
C GLN A 31 15.22 31.41 1.12
N MET A 32 14.62 30.46 0.40
CA MET A 32 15.33 29.69 -0.62
C MET A 32 15.71 30.55 -1.82
N ALA A 33 14.80 31.43 -2.27
CA ALA A 33 15.10 32.39 -3.34
C ALA A 33 16.24 33.34 -2.94
N ASP A 34 16.25 33.81 -1.68
CA ASP A 34 17.32 34.67 -1.15
C ASP A 34 18.67 33.93 -1.10
N ALA A 35 18.67 32.64 -0.76
CA ALA A 35 19.87 31.81 -0.82
C ALA A 35 20.38 31.64 -2.26
N LEU A 36 19.49 31.37 -3.22
CA LEU A 36 19.85 31.26 -4.64
C LEU A 36 20.42 32.56 -5.20
N ARG A 37 19.87 33.71 -4.80
CA ARG A 37 20.42 35.03 -5.19
C ARG A 37 21.83 35.23 -4.64
N ARG A 38 22.10 34.84 -3.39
CA ARG A 38 23.45 34.88 -2.81
C ARG A 38 24.46 33.99 -3.55
N GLU A 39 23.99 32.91 -4.16
CA GLU A 39 24.78 32.00 -4.98
C GLU A 39 24.91 32.41 -6.47
N GLY A 40 24.46 33.62 -6.82
CA GLY A 40 24.60 34.19 -8.17
C GLY A 40 23.41 33.97 -9.11
N VAL A 41 22.27 33.45 -8.61
CA VAL A 41 21.03 33.35 -9.40
C VAL A 41 20.18 34.60 -9.16
N GLU A 42 20.57 35.73 -9.75
CA GLU A 42 20.01 37.05 -9.47
C GLU A 42 18.49 37.16 -9.67
N TYR A 43 17.94 36.43 -10.64
CA TYR A 43 16.51 36.41 -10.96
C TYR A 43 15.69 35.45 -10.08
N ALA A 44 16.31 34.80 -9.09
CA ALA A 44 15.58 33.88 -8.21
C ALA A 44 14.55 34.63 -7.36
N SER A 45 13.31 34.15 -7.42
CA SER A 45 12.16 34.63 -6.65
C SER A 45 11.42 33.44 -6.04
N ALA A 46 10.59 33.67 -5.02
CA ALA A 46 9.76 32.61 -4.43
C ALA A 46 8.91 31.89 -5.50
N MET A 47 8.45 32.61 -6.53
CA MET A 47 7.73 32.04 -7.66
C MET A 47 8.61 31.16 -8.55
N THR A 48 9.86 31.56 -8.80
CA THR A 48 10.82 30.75 -9.57
C THR A 48 11.11 29.44 -8.83
N VAL A 49 11.34 29.50 -7.52
CA VAL A 49 11.56 28.31 -6.66
C VAL A 49 10.33 27.40 -6.69
N SER A 50 9.15 27.95 -6.43
CA SER A 50 7.88 27.21 -6.47
C SER A 50 7.63 26.51 -7.80
N ARG A 51 7.93 27.17 -8.93
CA ARG A 51 7.78 26.58 -10.26
C ARG A 51 8.77 25.45 -10.52
N THR A 52 10.00 25.56 -10.02
CA THR A 52 11.01 24.50 -10.12
C THR A 52 10.60 23.30 -9.25
N GLU A 53 10.24 23.51 -7.99
CA GLU A 53 9.83 22.44 -7.07
C GLU A 53 8.54 21.73 -7.50
N LYS A 54 7.62 22.43 -8.17
CA LYS A 54 6.37 21.86 -8.70
C LYS A 54 6.49 21.30 -10.12
N LEU A 55 7.71 21.19 -10.68
CA LEU A 55 7.94 20.74 -12.05
C LEU A 55 7.20 21.55 -13.13
N ASN A 56 6.82 22.80 -12.85
CA ASN A 56 6.22 23.70 -13.84
C ASN A 56 7.29 24.41 -14.70
N ARG A 57 8.56 24.13 -14.44
CA ARG A 57 9.74 24.63 -15.15
C ARG A 57 10.95 23.76 -14.80
N PRO A 58 11.73 23.28 -15.79
CA PRO A 58 12.97 22.56 -15.48
C PRO A 58 14.02 23.52 -14.90
N ALA A 59 14.80 23.03 -13.94
CA ALA A 59 15.91 23.79 -13.38
C ALA A 59 17.01 23.94 -14.43
N ARG A 60 17.57 25.15 -14.54
CA ARG A 60 18.74 25.38 -15.39
C ARG A 60 19.99 24.89 -14.69
N MET A 61 21.03 24.51 -15.44
CA MET A 61 22.28 23.99 -14.86
C MET A 61 22.92 24.93 -13.83
N ASN A 62 22.93 26.24 -14.09
CA ASN A 62 23.42 27.24 -13.13
C ASN A 62 22.63 27.23 -11.81
N GLU A 63 21.31 27.04 -11.88
CA GLU A 63 20.45 26.91 -10.70
C GLU A 63 20.74 25.60 -9.97
N ALA A 64 20.85 24.49 -10.69
CA ALA A 64 21.14 23.18 -10.13
C ALA A 64 22.47 23.19 -9.35
N LEU A 65 23.50 23.83 -9.90
CA LEU A 65 24.79 24.01 -9.22
C LEU A 65 24.65 24.91 -7.97
N ALA A 66 23.84 25.96 -8.02
CA ALA A 66 23.57 26.81 -6.86
C ALA A 66 22.83 26.05 -5.75
N TYR A 67 21.82 25.26 -6.09
CA TYR A 67 21.15 24.34 -5.17
C TYR A 67 22.14 23.36 -4.54
N GLY A 68 23.04 22.77 -5.33
CA GLY A 68 24.12 21.92 -4.84
C GLY A 68 24.97 22.62 -3.78
N ARG A 69 25.46 23.83 -4.04
CA ARG A 69 26.24 24.61 -3.07
C ARG A 69 25.45 24.93 -1.79
N ILE A 70 24.19 25.36 -1.92
CA ILE A 70 23.32 25.67 -0.77
C ILE A 70 23.11 24.42 0.10
N PHE A 71 22.91 23.27 -0.52
CA PHE A 71 22.65 22.02 0.18
C PHE A 71 23.90 21.24 0.59
N GLY A 72 25.09 21.70 0.20
CA GLY A 72 26.34 20.96 0.42
C GLY A 72 26.34 19.62 -0.32
N SER A 73 25.78 19.57 -1.54
CA SER A 73 25.57 18.37 -2.33
C SER A 73 26.02 18.58 -3.78
N THR A 74 26.17 17.49 -4.53
CA THR A 74 26.38 17.53 -5.97
C THR A 74 25.05 17.51 -6.73
N VAL A 75 25.05 17.97 -7.98
CA VAL A 75 23.86 17.85 -8.85
C VAL A 75 23.46 16.39 -9.02
N ASN A 76 24.44 15.48 -9.13
CA ASN A 76 24.18 14.06 -9.24
C ASN A 76 23.44 13.50 -8.02
N GLU A 77 23.81 13.92 -6.81
CA GLU A 77 23.10 13.56 -5.57
C GLU A 77 21.67 14.13 -5.54
N LEU A 78 21.47 15.35 -6.06
CA LEU A 78 20.15 15.95 -6.15
C LEU A 78 19.26 15.28 -7.21
N THR A 79 19.84 14.62 -8.21
CA THR A 79 19.11 13.93 -9.29
C THR A 79 19.00 12.41 -9.09
N SER A 80 19.73 11.83 -8.13
CA SER A 80 19.78 10.38 -7.88
C SER A 80 18.72 9.90 -6.89
N GLY A 81 18.07 10.82 -6.16
CA GLY A 81 16.91 10.51 -5.32
C GLY A 81 15.74 9.88 -6.07
N ALA A 82 15.66 10.00 -7.40
CA ALA A 82 14.62 9.39 -8.23
C ALA A 82 14.55 7.86 -8.09
N GLU A 83 15.69 7.19 -7.99
CA GLU A 83 15.72 5.73 -7.90
C GLU A 83 15.31 5.28 -6.49
N VAL A 84 15.85 5.94 -5.46
CA VAL A 84 15.60 5.59 -4.05
C VAL A 84 14.17 5.94 -3.61
N ASP A 85 13.65 7.11 -3.97
CA ASP A 85 12.28 7.50 -3.59
C ASP A 85 11.22 6.67 -4.35
N HIS A 86 11.47 6.31 -5.62
CA HIS A 86 10.56 5.43 -6.36
C HIS A 86 10.54 4.01 -5.78
N GLU A 87 11.71 3.46 -5.40
CA GLU A 87 11.77 2.17 -4.73
C GLU A 87 11.08 2.18 -3.37
N ILE A 88 11.21 3.26 -2.59
CA ILE A 88 10.52 3.40 -1.30
C ILE A 88 9.01 3.53 -1.49
N VAL A 89 8.55 4.34 -2.45
CA VAL A 89 7.12 4.47 -2.77
C VAL A 89 6.56 3.12 -3.22
N MET A 90 7.22 2.43 -4.13
CA MET A 90 6.82 1.11 -4.60
C MET A 90 6.82 0.07 -3.47
N ALA A 91 7.83 0.09 -2.58
CA ALA A 91 7.88 -0.78 -1.42
C ALA A 91 6.70 -0.51 -0.45
N ASN A 92 6.34 0.75 -0.23
CA ASN A 92 5.20 1.13 0.59
C ASN A 92 3.87 0.69 -0.04
N GLU A 93 3.72 0.82 -1.36
CA GLU A 93 2.54 0.34 -2.08
C GLU A 93 2.41 -1.18 -2.00
N ILE A 94 3.51 -1.92 -2.20
CA ILE A 94 3.54 -3.38 -2.05
C ILE A 94 3.19 -3.77 -0.61
N ALA A 95 3.75 -3.08 0.39
CA ALA A 95 3.43 -3.33 1.79
C ALA A 95 1.95 -3.08 2.10
N ALA A 96 1.37 -2.01 1.55
CA ALA A 96 -0.05 -1.70 1.71
C ALA A 96 -0.95 -2.78 1.06
N MET A 97 -0.61 -3.20 -0.16
CA MET A 97 -1.32 -4.29 -0.86
C MET A 97 -1.23 -5.61 -0.10
N ALA A 98 -0.04 -5.96 0.40
CA ALA A 98 0.17 -7.16 1.20
C ALA A 98 -0.64 -7.12 2.50
N LEU A 99 -0.70 -5.96 3.16
CA LEU A 99 -1.49 -5.76 4.37
C LEU A 99 -2.99 -5.94 4.09
N ASP A 100 -3.53 -5.29 3.06
CA ASP A 100 -4.94 -5.43 2.68
C ASP A 100 -5.30 -6.87 2.30
N TYR A 101 -4.43 -7.53 1.53
CA TYR A 101 -4.58 -8.94 1.20
C TYR A 101 -4.61 -9.81 2.46
N SER A 102 -3.65 -9.62 3.39
CA SER A 102 -3.59 -10.37 4.64
C SER A 102 -4.84 -10.19 5.51
N GLN A 103 -5.38 -8.96 5.58
CA GLN A 103 -6.62 -8.66 6.30
C GLN A 103 -7.84 -9.32 5.64
N THR A 104 -7.88 -9.38 4.31
CA THR A 104 -8.95 -10.03 3.56
C THR A 104 -8.91 -11.55 3.73
N VAL A 105 -7.71 -12.15 3.71
CA VAL A 105 -7.51 -13.57 4.02
C VAL A 105 -7.97 -13.83 5.46
N LEU A 106 -7.50 -13.06 6.44
CA LEU A 106 -7.87 -13.22 7.85
C LEU A 106 -9.38 -13.20 8.08
N ARG A 107 -10.10 -12.25 7.46
CA ARG A 107 -11.57 -12.17 7.53
C ARG A 107 -12.23 -13.40 6.92
N SER A 108 -11.73 -13.89 5.79
CA SER A 108 -12.24 -15.09 5.14
C SER A 108 -12.05 -16.34 6.02
N VAL A 109 -10.87 -16.47 6.65
CA VAL A 109 -10.56 -17.54 7.62
C VAL A 109 -11.55 -17.52 8.77
N GLN A 110 -11.70 -16.35 9.42
CA GLN A 110 -12.57 -16.19 10.58
C GLN A 110 -14.03 -16.52 10.25
N ARG A 111 -14.51 -16.08 9.08
CA ARG A 111 -15.87 -16.38 8.62
C ARG A 111 -16.07 -17.87 8.38
N ALA A 112 -15.10 -18.52 7.75
CA ALA A 112 -15.19 -19.94 7.47
C ALA A 112 -15.15 -20.78 8.76
N HIS A 113 -14.31 -20.40 9.74
CA HIS A 113 -14.32 -20.99 11.07
C HIS A 113 -15.67 -20.81 11.80
N GLN A 114 -16.26 -19.61 11.76
CA GLN A 114 -17.58 -19.35 12.33
C GLN A 114 -18.68 -20.21 11.68
N ASN A 115 -18.66 -20.32 10.35
CA ASN A 115 -19.61 -21.17 9.61
C ASN A 115 -19.47 -22.65 9.99
N TRP A 116 -18.23 -23.13 10.12
CA TRP A 116 -17.95 -24.50 10.57
C TRP A 116 -18.48 -24.76 11.99
N ALA A 117 -18.21 -23.85 12.93
CA ALA A 117 -18.71 -23.96 14.30
C ALA A 117 -20.25 -23.94 14.35
N ALA A 118 -20.89 -23.07 13.55
CA ALA A 118 -22.35 -23.03 13.43
C ALA A 118 -22.91 -24.32 12.83
N ALA A 119 -22.23 -24.92 11.85
CA ALA A 119 -22.65 -26.17 11.24
C ALA A 119 -22.67 -27.33 12.25
N ILE A 120 -21.66 -27.41 13.12
CA ILE A 120 -21.62 -28.39 14.23
C ILE A 120 -22.79 -28.16 15.18
N GLN A 121 -23.00 -26.93 15.65
CA GLN A 121 -24.08 -26.61 16.58
C GLN A 121 -25.46 -26.95 16.00
N LEU A 122 -25.69 -26.64 14.73
CA LEU A 122 -26.95 -26.93 14.05
C LEU A 122 -27.17 -28.44 13.88
N ARG A 123 -26.14 -29.18 13.46
CA ARG A 123 -26.19 -30.64 13.33
C ARG A 123 -26.51 -31.29 14.68
N ASP A 124 -25.79 -30.90 15.73
CA ASP A 124 -25.99 -31.46 17.06
C ASP A 124 -27.38 -31.12 17.60
N THR A 125 -27.92 -29.95 17.24
CA THR A 125 -29.31 -29.58 17.56
C THR A 125 -30.32 -30.45 16.81
N LEU A 126 -30.09 -30.75 15.53
CA LEU A 126 -30.96 -31.66 14.76
C LEU A 126 -30.95 -33.07 15.34
N HIS A 127 -29.82 -33.55 15.86
CA HIS A 127 -29.71 -34.86 16.51
C HIS A 127 -30.41 -34.95 17.87
N LYS A 128 -30.74 -33.83 18.52
CA LYS A 128 -31.49 -33.84 19.78
C LYS A 128 -32.96 -34.26 19.60
N TYR A 129 -33.52 -34.14 18.40
CA TYR A 129 -34.88 -34.55 18.11
C TYR A 129 -34.95 -36.06 17.82
N PRO A 130 -35.62 -36.86 18.68
CA PRO A 130 -35.70 -38.31 18.50
C PRO A 130 -36.39 -38.65 17.18
N ALA A 131 -35.88 -39.65 16.47
CA ALA A 131 -36.45 -40.06 15.19
C ALA A 131 -37.92 -40.52 15.29
N GLN A 132 -38.33 -40.97 16.47
CA GLN A 132 -39.67 -41.46 16.78
C GLN A 132 -40.71 -40.32 16.85
N GLU A 133 -40.27 -39.08 17.06
CA GLU A 133 -41.15 -37.90 17.20
C GLU A 133 -41.37 -37.16 15.87
N LEU A 134 -40.74 -37.62 14.79
CA LEU A 134 -40.75 -36.98 13.48
C LEU A 134 -41.55 -37.80 12.47
N SER A 135 -42.30 -37.12 11.61
CA SER A 135 -42.92 -37.77 10.45
C SER A 135 -41.85 -38.24 9.45
N SER A 136 -42.20 -39.16 8.54
CA SER A 136 -41.27 -39.64 7.51
C SER A 136 -40.68 -38.51 6.66
N GLU A 137 -41.50 -37.50 6.32
CA GLU A 137 -41.04 -36.33 5.56
C GLU A 137 -40.08 -35.45 6.40
N GLN A 138 -40.35 -35.29 7.69
CA GLN A 138 -39.47 -34.54 8.60
C GLN A 138 -38.13 -35.26 8.83
N LEU A 139 -38.15 -36.60 8.92
CA LEU A 139 -36.96 -37.44 9.00
C LEU A 139 -36.08 -37.29 7.76
N GLU A 140 -36.67 -37.40 6.58
CA GLU A 140 -35.94 -37.27 5.31
C GLU A 140 -35.29 -35.89 5.17
N ARG A 141 -36.02 -34.82 5.52
CA ARG A 141 -35.49 -33.45 5.54
C ARG A 141 -34.35 -33.27 6.53
N ARG A 142 -34.49 -33.83 7.75
CA ARG A 142 -33.44 -33.79 8.79
C ARG A 142 -32.19 -34.49 8.30
N ASP A 143 -32.33 -35.71 7.77
CA ASP A 143 -31.20 -36.54 7.35
C ASP A 143 -30.47 -35.90 6.17
N HIS A 144 -31.21 -35.32 5.21
CA HIS A 144 -30.62 -34.52 4.14
C HIS A 144 -29.86 -33.29 4.67
N ALA A 145 -30.44 -32.55 5.63
CA ALA A 145 -29.77 -31.40 6.24
C ALA A 145 -28.49 -31.79 6.99
N VAL A 146 -28.54 -32.87 7.79
CA VAL A 146 -27.37 -33.42 8.50
C VAL A 146 -26.28 -33.84 7.52
N ALA A 147 -26.62 -34.49 6.41
CA ALA A 147 -25.66 -34.88 5.38
C ALA A 147 -24.94 -33.66 4.76
N GLN A 148 -25.67 -32.57 4.49
CA GLN A 148 -25.06 -31.33 3.98
C GLN A 148 -24.15 -30.67 5.03
N LEU A 149 -24.57 -30.64 6.30
CA LEU A 149 -23.75 -30.10 7.39
C LEU A 149 -22.49 -30.92 7.61
N ASN A 150 -22.56 -32.25 7.54
CA ASN A 150 -21.39 -33.11 7.63
C ASN A 150 -20.38 -32.84 6.52
N ARG A 151 -20.81 -32.58 5.28
CA ARG A 151 -19.89 -32.16 4.20
C ARG A 151 -19.13 -30.87 4.53
N VAL A 152 -19.80 -29.90 5.15
CA VAL A 152 -19.16 -28.64 5.59
C VAL A 152 -18.18 -28.88 6.74
N ILE A 153 -18.48 -29.83 7.62
CA ILE A 153 -17.64 -30.17 8.78
C ILE A 153 -16.42 -31.01 8.36
N GLU A 154 -16.62 -31.94 7.42
CA GLU A 154 -15.60 -32.83 6.84
C GLU A 154 -14.64 -32.12 5.89
N LEU A 155 -15.06 -31.00 5.30
CA LEU A 155 -14.13 -30.01 4.77
C LEU A 155 -13.31 -29.50 5.96
N ASP A 156 -12.18 -30.16 6.21
CA ASP A 156 -11.19 -29.80 7.23
C ASP A 156 -10.51 -28.50 6.82
N LEU A 157 -11.28 -27.45 7.02
CA LEU A 157 -10.99 -26.11 6.58
C LEU A 157 -9.71 -25.61 7.25
N MET A 158 -9.37 -26.14 8.43
CA MET A 158 -8.12 -25.82 9.11
C MET A 158 -6.91 -26.52 8.47
N SER A 159 -7.01 -27.80 8.13
CA SER A 159 -5.93 -28.51 7.42
C SER A 159 -5.69 -27.99 6.01
N GLU A 160 -6.77 -27.71 5.26
CA GLU A 160 -6.65 -27.13 3.91
C GLU A 160 -6.04 -25.73 3.94
N MET A 161 -6.36 -24.92 4.95
CA MET A 161 -5.76 -23.59 5.11
C MET A 161 -4.32 -23.65 5.59
N SER A 162 -3.97 -24.60 6.47
CA SER A 162 -2.58 -24.81 6.89
C SER A 162 -1.73 -25.26 5.69
N ARG A 163 -2.24 -26.18 4.86
CA ARG A 163 -1.57 -26.61 3.63
C ARG A 163 -1.38 -25.46 2.65
N ALA A 164 -2.44 -24.68 2.40
CA ALA A 164 -2.36 -23.53 1.49
C ALA A 164 -1.37 -22.46 1.97
N TRP A 165 -1.21 -22.30 3.28
CA TRP A 165 -0.22 -21.41 3.89
C TRP A 165 1.22 -21.94 3.76
N GLU A 166 1.44 -23.24 3.95
CA GLU A 166 2.75 -23.89 3.78
C GLU A 166 3.21 -23.94 2.33
N GLU A 167 2.27 -24.08 1.38
CA GLU A 167 2.53 -24.13 -0.06
C GLU A 167 2.60 -22.74 -0.74
N ALA A 168 2.32 -21.65 0.02
CA ALA A 168 2.37 -20.31 -0.52
C ALA A 168 3.82 -19.94 -0.94
N PRO A 169 4.02 -19.31 -2.12
CA PRO A 169 5.34 -18.85 -2.55
C PRO A 169 5.92 -17.87 -1.52
N ARG A 170 7.13 -18.15 -1.05
CA ARG A 170 7.91 -17.28 -0.16
C ARG A 170 8.64 -16.19 -0.93
#